data_AF-A0A191QKD0-F1
#
_entry.id   AF-A0A191QKD0-F1
#
_cell.length_a   1.000
_cell.length_b   1.000
_cell.length_c   1.000
_cell.angle_alpha   90.00
_cell.angle_beta   90.00
_cell.angle_gamma   90.00
#
_symmetry.space_group_name_H-M   'P 1'
#
loop_
_entity.id
_entity.type
_entity.pdbx_description
1 polymer ?
#
loop_
_entity_poly.entity_id
_entity_poly.type
_entity_poly.pdbx_seq_one_letter_code
_entity_poly.pdbx_strand_id
1 'polypeptide(L)'
;MATSVDTRKIVMVCTVGAILSILTSTCMGRNILLNREGLYAGQSLEEGPYRFIMQDDYNLVLYEYSTPVWASNTGVTGRNGCRAVMQADGNLVVYDSNGHAVWASNGVRGKGNYVLVLQEDRNVVIYGSGIWSTGTYRRKVGGIVVTATNGMADAGFASHNSTAIGAAGIGNQTAAAAGQVEHAVAAA
;
A
#
# COMPACT_ATOMS: atom_id res chain seq x y z
N MET A 1 -5.21 -64.84 -1.89
CA MET A 1 -6.52 -64.14 -1.92
C MET A 1 -6.22 -62.66 -2.13
N ALA A 2 -6.34 -62.16 -3.37
CA ALA A 2 -6.00 -60.78 -3.71
C ALA A 2 -7.27 -59.94 -3.81
N THR A 3 -7.39 -58.93 -2.96
CA THR A 3 -8.51 -57.97 -3.00
C THR A 3 -8.27 -56.98 -4.15
N SER A 4 -9.11 -57.06 -5.19
CA SER A 4 -9.08 -56.07 -6.28
C SER A 4 -9.51 -54.71 -5.73
N VAL A 5 -8.58 -53.76 -5.64
CA VAL A 5 -8.85 -52.42 -5.13
C VAL A 5 -9.37 -51.55 -6.28
N ASP A 6 -10.61 -51.08 -6.16
CA ASP A 6 -11.28 -50.30 -7.20
C ASP A 6 -10.64 -48.90 -7.34
N THR A 7 -9.77 -48.77 -8.34
CA THR A 7 -9.00 -47.56 -8.64
C THR A 7 -9.88 -46.32 -8.81
N ARG A 8 -11.14 -46.48 -9.23
CA ARG A 8 -12.09 -45.35 -9.40
C ARG A 8 -12.46 -44.72 -8.06
N LYS A 9 -12.55 -45.52 -7.00
CA LYS A 9 -12.84 -45.03 -5.64
C LYS A 9 -11.65 -44.31 -5.02
N ILE A 10 -10.42 -44.79 -5.26
CA ILE A 10 -9.20 -44.12 -4.80
C ILE A 10 -9.07 -42.73 -5.44
N VAL A 11 -9.19 -42.64 -6.76
CA VAL A 11 -9.05 -41.36 -7.48
C VAL A 11 -10.08 -40.33 -7.01
N MET A 12 -11.33 -40.75 -6.74
CA MET A 12 -12.40 -39.87 -6.27
C MET A 12 -12.18 -39.35 -4.84
N VAL A 13 -11.58 -40.15 -3.95
CA VAL A 13 -11.21 -39.70 -2.59
C VAL A 13 -10.04 -38.71 -2.64
N CYS A 14 -9.03 -38.97 -3.48
CA CYS A 14 -7.88 -38.08 -3.63
C CYS A 14 -8.25 -36.71 -4.22
N THR A 15 -9.18 -36.63 -5.17
CA THR A 15 -9.60 -35.34 -5.76
C THR A 15 -10.41 -34.50 -4.78
N VAL A 16 -11.34 -35.09 -4.03
CA VAL A 16 -12.11 -34.37 -2.99
C VAL A 16 -11.19 -33.89 -1.86
N GLY A 17 -10.23 -34.72 -1.43
CA GLY A 17 -9.22 -34.34 -0.43
C GLY A 17 -8.32 -33.19 -0.90
N ALA A 18 -7.84 -33.24 -2.14
CA ALA A 18 -7.03 -32.17 -2.72
C ALA A 18 -7.81 -30.84 -2.81
N ILE A 19 -9.05 -30.87 -3.28
CA ILE A 19 -9.91 -29.67 -3.37
C ILE A 19 -10.18 -29.08 -1.97
N LEU A 20 -10.40 -29.92 -0.96
CA LEU A 20 -10.60 -29.48 0.43
C LEU A 20 -9.32 -28.85 1.04
N SER A 21 -8.13 -29.35 0.68
CA SER A 21 -6.84 -28.75 1.10
C SER A 21 -6.49 -27.43 0.38
N ILE A 22 -7.09 -27.15 -0.78
CA ILE A 22 -6.88 -25.88 -1.51
C ILE A 22 -7.85 -24.79 -0.99
N LEU A 23 -8.97 -25.20 -0.38
CA LEU A 23 -9.96 -24.31 0.24
C LEU A 23 -9.56 -23.78 1.63
N THR A 24 -8.52 -24.31 2.27
CA THR A 24 -7.82 -23.60 3.37
C THR A 24 -6.87 -22.54 2.82
N SER A 25 -7.34 -21.79 1.83
CA SER A 25 -6.81 -20.46 1.57
C SER A 25 -7.18 -19.63 2.79
N THR A 26 -6.25 -19.46 3.72
CA THR A 26 -6.35 -18.42 4.73
C THR A 26 -6.44 -17.10 3.97
N CYS A 27 -7.67 -16.60 3.81
CA CYS A 27 -7.88 -15.20 3.50
C CYS A 27 -7.41 -14.41 4.72
N MET A 28 -6.09 -14.26 4.83
CA MET A 28 -5.49 -13.25 5.69
C MET A 28 -6.15 -11.95 5.22
N GLY A 29 -7.03 -11.41 6.05
CA GLY A 29 -7.69 -10.16 5.73
C GLY A 29 -6.62 -9.09 5.51
N ARG A 30 -6.97 -8.07 4.74
CA ARG A 30 -6.04 -6.96 4.50
C ARG A 30 -5.69 -6.33 5.85
N ASN A 31 -4.48 -6.48 6.38
CA ASN A 31 -4.06 -5.90 7.66
C ASN A 31 -3.52 -4.45 7.53
N ILE A 32 -3.30 -3.98 6.30
CA ILE A 32 -2.72 -2.66 5.98
C ILE A 32 -3.71 -1.81 5.14
N LEU A 33 -3.86 -0.54 5.48
CA LEU A 33 -4.56 0.47 4.67
C LEU A 33 -3.56 1.53 4.20
N LEU A 34 -3.45 1.73 2.89
CA LEU A 34 -2.49 2.67 2.31
C LEU A 34 -3.01 4.12 2.31
N ASN A 35 -2.09 5.05 2.06
CA ASN A 35 -2.39 6.45 1.82
C ASN A 35 -3.50 6.67 0.77
N ARG A 36 -4.54 7.42 1.13
CA ARG A 36 -5.77 7.72 0.36
C ARG A 36 -6.74 6.55 0.21
N GLU A 37 -6.43 5.37 0.72
CA GLU A 37 -7.38 4.27 0.81
C GLU A 37 -8.31 4.46 2.02
N GLY A 38 -9.44 3.77 1.97
CA GLY A 38 -10.41 3.77 3.05
C GLY A 38 -11.09 2.43 3.23
N LEU A 39 -11.60 2.21 4.44
CA LEU A 39 -12.59 1.19 4.73
C LEU A 39 -13.97 1.82 4.54
N TYR A 40 -14.75 1.31 3.59
CA TYR A 40 -16.17 1.59 3.53
C TYR A 40 -16.90 0.84 4.65
N ALA A 41 -18.13 1.27 4.96
CA ALA A 41 -19.05 0.52 5.82
C ALA A 41 -19.04 -1.00 5.53
N GLY A 42 -18.91 -1.81 6.58
CA GLY A 42 -18.77 -3.26 6.55
C GLY A 42 -17.36 -3.79 6.30
N GLN A 43 -16.41 -2.96 5.87
CA GLN A 43 -15.04 -3.39 5.58
C GLN A 43 -14.14 -3.33 6.82
N SER A 44 -13.24 -4.30 6.92
CA SER A 44 -12.29 -4.48 8.02
C SER A 44 -10.83 -4.51 7.54
N LEU A 45 -9.92 -4.17 8.46
CA LEU A 45 -8.60 -4.78 8.52
C LEU A 45 -8.63 -5.96 9.50
N GLU A 46 -7.90 -7.02 9.22
CA GLU A 46 -7.92 -8.25 10.05
C GLU A 46 -6.51 -8.82 10.21
N GLU A 47 -6.16 -9.20 11.44
CA GLU A 47 -4.86 -9.81 11.78
C GLU A 47 -5.08 -10.81 12.92
N GLY A 48 -4.83 -12.10 12.68
CA GLY A 48 -5.17 -13.17 13.62
C GLY A 48 -6.61 -13.08 14.18
N PRO A 49 -6.79 -12.93 15.51
CA PRO A 49 -8.11 -12.76 16.14
C PRO A 49 -8.62 -11.31 16.14
N TYR A 50 -7.85 -10.36 15.62
CA TYR A 50 -8.13 -8.93 15.68
C TYR A 50 -8.82 -8.44 14.41
N ARG A 51 -9.80 -7.55 14.58
CA ARG A 51 -10.60 -6.99 13.48
C ARG A 51 -10.88 -5.51 13.69
N PHE A 52 -10.29 -4.66 12.86
CA PHE A 52 -10.52 -3.22 12.86
C PHE A 52 -11.52 -2.85 11.75
N ILE A 53 -12.78 -2.63 12.12
CA ILE A 53 -13.91 -2.54 11.18
C ILE A 53 -14.56 -1.15 11.18
N MET A 54 -14.85 -0.64 9.99
CA MET A 54 -15.77 0.48 9.81
C MET A 54 -17.21 -0.08 9.79
N GLN A 55 -17.95 0.05 10.89
CA GLN A 55 -19.32 -0.46 10.99
C GLN A 55 -20.30 0.44 10.23
N ASP A 56 -21.43 -0.12 9.77
CA ASP A 56 -22.47 0.62 9.03
C ASP A 56 -23.01 1.84 9.79
N ASP A 57 -23.09 1.73 11.12
CA ASP A 57 -23.60 2.74 12.05
C ASP A 57 -22.65 3.92 12.29
N TYR A 58 -21.55 4.04 11.54
CA TYR A 58 -20.53 5.10 11.65
C TYR A 58 -19.52 4.89 12.78
N ASN A 59 -19.57 3.77 13.51
CA ASN A 59 -18.59 3.45 14.53
C ASN A 59 -17.38 2.72 13.93
N LEU A 60 -16.17 3.24 14.13
CA LEU A 60 -14.92 2.57 13.78
C LEU A 60 -14.43 1.81 15.01
N VAL A 61 -14.37 0.48 14.95
CA VAL A 61 -14.22 -0.38 16.13
C VAL A 61 -13.11 -1.40 15.94
N LEU A 62 -12.29 -1.59 16.97
CA LEU A 62 -11.36 -2.69 17.10
C LEU A 62 -12.00 -3.80 17.94
N TYR A 63 -12.05 -5.00 17.38
CA TYR A 63 -12.49 -6.22 18.05
C TYR A 63 -11.33 -7.17 18.29
N GLU A 64 -11.43 -7.92 19.39
CA GLU A 64 -10.72 -9.18 19.63
C GLU A 64 -11.78 -10.29 19.69
N TYR A 65 -11.77 -11.20 18.71
CA TYR A 65 -12.87 -12.11 18.40
C TYR A 65 -14.22 -11.39 18.22
N SER A 66 -15.06 -11.37 19.25
CA SER A 66 -16.37 -10.70 19.28
C SER A 66 -16.45 -9.61 20.35
N THR A 67 -15.37 -9.38 21.10
CA THR A 67 -15.31 -8.37 22.16
C THR A 67 -14.76 -7.06 21.58
N PRO A 68 -15.48 -5.93 21.65
CA PRO A 68 -14.94 -4.63 21.27
C PRO A 68 -13.92 -4.18 22.33
N VAL A 69 -12.71 -3.85 21.90
CA VAL A 69 -11.61 -3.40 22.77
C VAL A 69 -11.29 -1.91 22.63
N TRP A 70 -11.66 -1.29 21.50
CA TRP A 70 -11.59 0.15 21.27
C TRP A 70 -12.66 0.58 20.25
N ALA A 71 -13.19 1.80 20.37
CA ALA A 71 -14.11 2.38 19.40
C ALA A 71 -13.91 3.90 19.25
N SER A 72 -14.25 4.45 18.08
CA SER A 72 -14.33 5.90 17.86
C SER A 72 -15.48 6.56 18.62
N ASN A 73 -16.46 5.77 19.08
CA ASN A 73 -17.68 6.20 19.79
C ASN A 73 -18.55 7.15 18.95
N THR A 74 -18.62 6.89 17.64
CA THR A 74 -19.40 7.67 16.66
C THR A 74 -20.63 6.92 16.12
N GLY A 75 -21.05 5.85 16.79
CA GLY A 75 -22.22 5.06 16.39
C GLY A 75 -23.53 5.86 16.40
N VAL A 76 -24.25 5.84 15.28
CA VAL A 76 -25.55 6.47 15.07
C VAL A 76 -26.47 5.47 14.36
N THR A 77 -27.52 5.03 15.06
CA THR A 77 -28.49 4.06 14.54
C THR A 77 -29.23 4.59 13.30
N GLY A 78 -29.52 3.70 12.36
CA GLY A 78 -30.28 4.02 11.15
C GLY A 78 -29.53 4.84 10.09
N ARG A 79 -28.21 4.99 10.22
CA ARG A 79 -27.34 5.58 9.18
C ARG A 79 -26.48 4.52 8.50
N ASN A 80 -26.02 4.83 7.30
CA ASN A 80 -25.14 4.01 6.47
C ASN A 80 -24.26 4.88 5.55
N GLY A 81 -23.34 4.25 4.81
CA GLY A 81 -22.50 4.94 3.82
C GLY A 81 -21.34 5.76 4.40
N CYS A 82 -20.97 5.52 5.66
CA CYS A 82 -19.74 6.03 6.24
C CYS A 82 -18.49 5.37 5.64
N ARG A 83 -17.33 5.99 5.89
CA ARG A 83 -16.02 5.44 5.56
C ARG A 83 -14.93 5.96 6.50
N ALA A 84 -13.97 5.13 6.87
CA ALA A 84 -12.70 5.55 7.46
C ALA A 84 -11.66 5.71 6.34
N VAL A 85 -10.89 6.80 6.31
CA VAL A 85 -9.91 7.09 5.25
C VAL A 85 -8.56 7.46 5.87
N MET A 86 -7.49 6.79 5.43
CA MET A 86 -6.12 7.16 5.76
C MET A 86 -5.68 8.31 4.86
N GLN A 87 -5.55 9.52 5.40
CA GLN A 87 -5.26 10.72 4.62
C GLN A 87 -3.76 10.91 4.33
N ALA A 88 -3.47 11.68 3.28
CA ALA A 88 -2.12 11.97 2.82
C ALA A 88 -1.33 12.95 3.71
N ASP A 89 -1.91 13.41 4.80
CA ASP A 89 -1.31 14.31 5.80
C ASP A 89 -0.99 13.60 7.13
N GLY A 90 -1.24 12.29 7.25
CA GLY A 90 -1.00 11.48 8.44
C GLY A 90 -2.23 11.26 9.33
N ASN A 91 -3.40 11.81 8.96
CA ASN A 91 -4.62 11.70 9.75
C ASN A 91 -5.50 10.51 9.30
N LEU A 92 -6.02 9.73 10.24
CA LEU A 92 -7.09 8.77 9.97
C LEU A 92 -8.42 9.44 10.32
N VAL A 93 -9.36 9.52 9.37
CA VAL A 93 -10.61 10.25 9.53
C VAL A 93 -11.80 9.38 9.18
N VAL A 94 -12.82 9.36 10.05
CA VAL A 94 -14.14 8.78 9.74
C VAL A 94 -15.04 9.88 9.18
N TYR A 95 -15.67 9.57 8.05
CA TYR A 95 -16.60 10.44 7.34
C TYR A 95 -18.02 9.87 7.38
N ASP A 96 -19.01 10.75 7.52
CA ASP A 96 -20.41 10.41 7.22
C ASP A 96 -20.65 10.25 5.71
N SER A 97 -21.88 9.87 5.34
CA SER A 97 -22.31 9.74 3.95
C SER A 97 -22.35 11.06 3.17
N ASN A 98 -22.38 12.20 3.85
CA ASN A 98 -22.32 13.54 3.23
C ASN A 98 -20.87 14.03 3.03
N GLY A 99 -19.88 13.35 3.62
CA GLY A 99 -18.48 13.74 3.59
C GLY A 99 -18.04 14.67 4.73
N HIS A 100 -18.85 14.84 5.79
CA HIS A 100 -18.42 15.51 7.02
C HIS A 100 -17.57 14.56 7.87
N ALA A 101 -16.49 15.08 8.46
CA ALA A 101 -15.68 14.32 9.41
C ALA A 101 -16.43 14.19 10.74
N VAL A 102 -16.65 12.96 11.20
CA VAL A 102 -17.29 12.64 12.50
C VAL A 102 -16.28 12.23 13.57
N TRP A 103 -15.11 11.73 13.17
CA TRP A 103 -13.99 11.42 14.06
C TRP A 103 -12.66 11.59 13.32
N ALA A 104 -11.60 11.94 14.05
CA ALA A 104 -10.24 12.00 13.52
C ALA A 104 -9.21 11.54 14.57
N SER A 105 -8.13 10.89 14.11
CA SER A 105 -7.01 10.50 14.98
C SER A 105 -6.18 11.68 15.48
N ASN A 106 -6.34 12.86 14.85
CA ASN A 106 -5.53 14.06 15.07
C ASN A 106 -4.02 13.83 14.80
N GLY A 107 -3.69 12.80 14.01
CA GLY A 107 -2.33 12.40 13.67
C GLY A 107 -1.65 13.26 12.60
N VAL A 108 -2.10 14.49 12.37
CA VAL A 108 -1.59 15.34 11.28
C VAL A 108 -0.08 15.59 11.45
N ARG A 109 0.68 15.24 10.41
CA ARG A 109 2.14 15.37 10.30
C ARG A 109 2.58 16.04 9.00
N GLY A 110 1.64 16.40 8.12
CA GLY A 110 1.89 17.08 6.85
C GLY A 110 1.98 16.10 5.68
N LYS A 111 2.04 16.61 4.45
CA LYS A 111 1.95 15.79 3.23
C LYS A 111 3.08 14.76 3.16
N GLY A 112 2.71 13.48 3.07
CA GLY A 112 3.65 12.37 3.06
C GLY A 112 3.03 11.05 2.60
N ASN A 113 3.78 9.98 2.76
CA ASN A 113 3.28 8.62 2.61
C ASN A 113 3.04 8.05 4.01
N TYR A 114 1.82 7.56 4.23
CA TYR A 114 1.38 6.98 5.49
C TYR A 114 0.72 5.65 5.22
N VAL A 115 0.85 4.72 6.17
CA VAL A 115 0.14 3.44 6.17
C VAL A 115 -0.44 3.21 7.56
N LEU A 116 -1.70 2.78 7.62
CA LEU A 116 -2.31 2.27 8.84
C LEU A 116 -2.11 0.76 8.87
N VAL A 117 -1.62 0.22 9.98
CA VAL A 117 -1.36 -1.21 10.14
C VAL A 117 -2.07 -1.70 11.38
N LEU A 118 -2.91 -2.74 11.23
CA LEU A 118 -3.35 -3.57 12.34
C LEU A 118 -2.27 -4.62 12.59
N GLN A 119 -1.80 -4.70 13.83
CA GLN A 119 -0.61 -5.46 14.22
C GLN A 119 -0.96 -6.74 15.00
N GLU A 120 -0.04 -7.70 14.99
CA GLU A 120 -0.15 -8.97 15.73
C GLU A 120 -0.23 -8.79 17.27
N ASP A 121 0.05 -7.59 17.80
CA ASP A 121 -0.02 -7.24 19.22
C ASP A 121 -1.35 -6.55 19.63
N ARG A 122 -2.37 -6.59 18.75
CA ARG A 122 -3.67 -5.89 18.86
C ARG A 122 -3.57 -4.36 18.71
N ASN A 123 -2.41 -3.80 18.34
CA ASN A 123 -2.29 -2.35 18.14
C ASN A 123 -2.70 -1.94 16.71
N VAL A 124 -3.14 -0.68 16.55
CA VAL A 124 -3.48 -0.08 15.26
C VAL A 124 -2.68 1.20 15.10
N VAL A 125 -1.64 1.15 14.26
CA VAL A 125 -0.59 2.18 14.21
C VAL A 125 -0.50 2.83 12.83
N ILE A 126 -0.40 4.16 12.83
CA ILE A 126 -0.08 4.95 11.63
C ILE A 126 1.44 5.08 11.54
N TYR A 127 2.04 4.46 10.53
CA TYR A 127 3.44 4.69 10.15
C TYR A 127 3.52 5.76 9.08
N GLY A 128 4.53 6.64 9.19
CA GLY A 128 4.76 7.75 8.27
C GLY A 128 5.90 7.51 7.28
N SER A 129 6.49 8.62 6.81
CA SER A 129 7.55 8.66 5.79
C SER A 129 8.60 7.55 5.94
N GLY A 130 8.73 6.73 4.90
CA GLY A 130 9.66 5.60 4.88
C GLY A 130 11.13 6.04 5.02
N ILE A 131 11.86 5.31 5.86
CA ILE A 131 13.29 5.54 6.14
C ILE A 131 14.16 5.18 4.92
N TRP A 132 13.73 4.18 4.13
CA TRP A 132 14.41 3.71 2.93
C TRP A 132 13.40 3.31 1.85
N SER A 133 13.82 3.38 0.59
CA SER A 133 13.07 2.90 -0.58
C SER A 133 14.03 2.42 -1.65
N THR A 134 13.62 1.41 -2.42
CA THR A 134 14.32 0.96 -3.63
C THR A 134 14.41 2.03 -4.72
N GLY A 135 13.56 3.06 -4.67
CA GLY A 135 13.48 4.10 -5.71
C GLY A 135 12.86 3.63 -7.04
N THR A 136 12.39 2.38 -7.14
CA THR A 136 11.94 1.75 -8.40
C THR A 136 10.50 2.09 -8.81
N TYR A 137 9.92 3.18 -8.29
CA TYR A 137 8.52 3.53 -8.57
C TYR A 137 8.36 3.98 -10.03
N ARG A 138 7.50 3.28 -10.77
CA ARG A 138 7.09 3.72 -12.12
C ARG A 138 6.10 4.87 -11.99
N ARG A 139 6.52 6.08 -12.35
CA ARG A 139 5.56 7.15 -12.67
C ARG A 139 4.66 6.66 -13.80
N LYS A 140 3.34 6.63 -13.57
CA LYS A 140 2.36 6.54 -14.66
C LYS A 140 2.43 7.84 -15.46
N VAL A 141 3.38 7.91 -16.39
CA VAL A 141 3.27 8.85 -17.51
C VAL A 141 2.01 8.43 -18.26
N GLY A 142 1.03 9.33 -18.35
CA GLY A 142 -0.14 9.09 -19.20
C GLY A 142 0.36 8.94 -20.63
N GLY A 143 0.39 7.71 -21.13
CA GLY A 143 1.02 7.41 -22.40
C GLY A 143 0.25 8.07 -23.53
N ILE A 144 0.80 9.13 -24.13
CA ILE A 144 0.47 9.45 -25.51
C ILE A 144 1.05 8.29 -26.33
N VAL A 145 0.16 7.41 -26.79
CA VAL A 145 0.51 6.46 -27.85
C VAL A 145 0.62 7.27 -29.14
N VAL A 146 1.80 7.84 -29.38
CA VAL A 146 2.15 8.34 -30.71
C VAL A 146 2.39 7.11 -31.58
N THR A 147 1.33 6.63 -32.22
CA THR A 147 1.47 5.69 -33.34
C THR A 147 2.14 6.44 -34.47
N ALA A 148 3.46 6.32 -34.57
CA ALA A 148 4.22 6.81 -35.71
C ALA A 148 3.92 5.92 -36.93
N THR A 149 2.80 6.20 -37.62
CA THR A 149 2.72 5.88 -39.05
C THR A 149 3.77 6.72 -39.77
N ASN A 150 4.50 6.13 -40.74
CA ASN A 150 5.57 6.80 -41.47
C ASN A 150 5.05 8.01 -42.27
N GLY A 151 5.03 9.18 -41.63
CA GLY A 151 4.51 10.45 -42.14
C GLY A 151 4.42 11.46 -41.00
N MET A 152 4.81 12.71 -41.26
CA MET A 152 4.94 13.80 -40.29
C MET A 152 3.81 13.87 -39.24
N ALA A 153 4.20 13.98 -37.97
CA ALA A 153 3.36 14.53 -36.91
C ALA A 153 3.91 15.90 -36.51
N ASP A 154 3.26 16.97 -36.97
CA ASP A 154 3.34 18.27 -36.30
C ASP A 154 2.53 18.19 -35.00
N ALA A 155 3.09 18.73 -33.92
CA ALA A 155 2.49 18.75 -32.60
C ALA A 155 2.80 20.08 -31.90
N GLY A 156 2.49 21.19 -32.55
CA GLY A 156 2.26 22.44 -31.84
C GLY A 156 1.14 22.28 -30.81
N PHE A 157 1.44 22.52 -29.53
CA PHE A 157 0.87 23.60 -28.69
C PHE A 157 1.38 23.49 -27.24
N ALA A 158 1.73 24.64 -26.65
CA ALA A 158 2.00 24.80 -25.21
C ALA A 158 0.67 24.87 -24.42
N SER A 159 0.55 24.89 -23.08
CA SER A 159 1.45 25.03 -21.91
C SER A 159 0.71 24.43 -20.68
N HIS A 160 1.15 24.32 -19.42
CA HIS A 160 2.35 24.63 -18.61
C HIS A 160 2.50 23.44 -17.59
N ASN A 161 3.37 23.34 -16.58
CA ASN A 161 4.32 24.26 -15.92
C ASN A 161 5.63 23.49 -15.65
N SER A 162 6.73 23.95 -16.25
CA SER A 162 8.05 23.32 -16.17
C SER A 162 8.92 23.95 -15.08
N THR A 163 9.33 23.16 -14.09
CA THR A 163 10.52 23.44 -13.26
C THR A 163 11.65 22.48 -13.62
N ALA A 164 12.25 22.76 -14.79
CA ALA A 164 13.67 22.54 -15.06
C ALA A 164 14.29 23.97 -15.15
N ILE A 165 15.58 24.22 -14.97
CA ILE A 165 16.77 23.42 -15.29
C ILE A 165 17.85 23.68 -14.24
N GLY A 166 18.64 22.65 -13.91
CA GLY A 166 19.92 22.76 -13.20
C GLY A 166 20.96 21.86 -13.84
N ALA A 167 21.34 22.17 -15.09
CA ALA A 167 22.30 21.38 -15.85
C ALA A 167 23.73 21.72 -15.40
N ALA A 168 24.46 20.72 -14.87
CA ALA A 168 25.87 20.85 -14.52
C ALA A 168 26.70 19.82 -15.32
N GLY A 169 27.43 20.34 -16.32
CA GLY A 169 28.66 19.78 -16.91
C GLY A 169 28.80 18.27 -17.14
N ILE A 170 28.67 17.84 -18.40
CA ILE A 170 29.26 16.58 -18.86
C ILE A 170 30.79 16.78 -18.95
N GLY A 171 31.50 16.43 -17.89
CA GLY A 171 32.97 16.44 -17.83
C GLY A 171 33.54 15.16 -18.43
N ASN A 172 34.12 15.25 -19.62
CA ASN A 172 34.76 14.15 -20.32
C ASN A 172 36.03 13.67 -19.57
N GLN A 173 36.06 12.42 -19.09
CA GLN A 173 37.27 11.81 -18.53
C GLN A 173 37.77 10.68 -19.43
N THR A 174 38.64 11.04 -20.38
CA THR A 174 39.44 10.10 -21.17
C THR A 174 40.62 9.59 -20.34
N ALA A 175 40.84 8.29 -20.35
CA ALA A 175 41.98 7.67 -19.68
C ALA A 175 43.32 8.02 -20.35
N ALA A 176 44.35 8.28 -19.53
CA ALA A 176 45.75 8.22 -19.91
C ALA A 176 46.55 7.65 -18.73
N ALA A 177 47.55 6.82 -19.01
CA ALA A 177 48.29 6.04 -18.02
C ALA A 177 49.77 6.43 -17.95
N ALA A 178 50.43 5.95 -16.89
CA ALA A 178 51.89 5.85 -16.67
C ALA A 178 52.66 7.11 -16.27
N GLY A 179 53.60 6.93 -15.31
CA GLY A 179 54.83 7.75 -15.26
C GLY A 179 55.33 8.20 -13.88
N GLN A 180 56.28 7.44 -13.32
CA GLN A 180 57.43 7.91 -12.51
C GLN A 180 57.22 8.56 -11.11
N VAL A 181 57.51 7.73 -10.09
CA VAL A 181 58.57 7.89 -9.06
C VAL A 181 59.34 9.23 -9.04
N GLU A 182 59.45 9.84 -7.86
CA GLU A 182 60.72 10.34 -7.28
C GLU A 182 60.61 10.45 -5.73
N HIS A 183 61.75 10.54 -5.06
CA HIS A 183 61.92 10.42 -3.60
C HIS A 183 62.10 11.77 -2.88
N ALA A 184 62.22 11.68 -1.54
CA ALA A 184 62.87 12.64 -0.62
C ALA A 184 62.04 13.85 -0.14
N VAL A 185 62.22 14.45 1.05
CA VAL A 185 62.88 14.19 2.35
C VAL A 185 62.44 15.37 3.26
N ALA A 186 62.46 15.16 4.57
CA ALA A 186 62.11 16.10 5.65
C ALA A 186 62.65 17.56 5.58
N ALA A 187 62.00 18.47 6.31
CA ALA A 187 62.66 19.35 7.29
C ALA A 187 61.69 19.98 8.32
N ALA A 188 62.16 20.07 9.57
CA ALA A 188 61.68 20.88 10.71
C ALA A 188 60.23 20.71 11.19
#